data_AF-A0A7X8L4W9-F1
#
_entry.id   AF-A0A7X8L4W9-F1
#
_cell.length_a   1.000
_cell.length_b   1.000
_cell.length_c   1.000
_cell.angle_alpha   90.00
_cell.angle_beta   90.00
_cell.angle_gamma   90.00
#
_symmetry.space_group_name_H-M   'P 1'
#
loop_
_entity.id
_entity.type
_entity.pdbx_description
1 polymer ?
#
loop_
_entity_poly.entity_id
_entity_poly.type
_entity_poly.pdbx_seq_one_letter_code
_entity_poly.pdbx_strand_id
1 'polypeptide(L)'
;MVAIIIAVLVVLILGIYQMYCIFRMYSFWSSISNNLSNYTVKQFIIITKRVWYIPYYEMFRNNLKKCYEKICKLDKIDIELKLELFYILSSLNISGIKKFSE
;
A
#
# COMPACT_ATOMS: atom_id res chain seq x y z
N MET A 1 8.28 8.81 -35.77
CA MET A 1 7.96 7.40 -35.48
C MET A 1 8.73 6.85 -34.28
N VAL A 2 10.07 6.93 -34.26
CA VAL A 2 10.90 6.39 -33.15
C VAL A 2 10.53 6.99 -31.78
N ALA A 3 10.35 8.31 -31.67
CA ALA A 3 9.95 8.96 -30.42
C ALA A 3 8.58 8.49 -29.89
N ILE A 4 7.63 8.20 -30.79
CA ILE A 4 6.30 7.69 -30.42
C ILE A 4 6.43 6.27 -29.87
N ILE A 5 7.24 5.42 -30.50
CA ILE A 5 7.51 4.05 -30.03
C ILE A 5 8.15 4.07 -28.64
N ILE A 6 9.14 4.94 -28.41
CA ILE A 6 9.78 5.09 -27.09
C ILE A 6 8.77 5.55 -26.04
N ALA A 7 7.94 6.54 -26.35
CA ALA A 7 6.91 7.03 -25.42
C ALA A 7 5.92 5.92 -25.03
N VAL A 8 5.46 5.11 -26.00
CA VAL A 8 4.56 3.98 -25.75
C VAL A 8 5.23 2.93 -24.84
N LEU A 9 6.51 2.61 -25.08
CA LEU A 9 7.25 1.66 -24.25
C LEU A 9 7.41 2.16 -22.81
N VAL A 10 7.71 3.46 -22.61
CA VAL A 10 7.81 4.06 -21.28
C VAL A 10 6.49 3.94 -20.53
N VAL A 11 5.37 4.28 -21.17
CA VAL A 11 4.03 4.18 -20.56
C VAL A 11 3.70 2.73 -20.19
N LEU A 12 4.04 1.76 -21.07
CA LEU A 12 3.85 0.33 -20.79
C LEU A 12 4.66 -0.13 -19.58
N ILE A 13 5.94 0.24 -19.51
CA ILE A 13 6.83 -0.12 -18.39
C ILE A 13 6.28 0.47 -17.08
N LEU A 14 5.87 1.73 -17.09
CA LEU A 14 5.26 2.40 -15.94
C LEU A 14 3.96 1.69 -15.50
N GLY A 15 3.10 1.31 -16.44
CA GLY A 15 1.88 0.55 -16.16
C GLY A 15 2.15 -0.83 -15.55
N ILE A 16 3.12 -1.58 -16.09
CA ILE A 16 3.52 -2.89 -15.57
C ILE A 16 4.11 -2.76 -14.16
N TYR A 17 4.96 -1.75 -13.93
CA TYR A 17 5.55 -1.48 -12.62
C TYR A 17 4.49 -1.16 -11.56
N GLN A 18 3.48 -0.35 -11.94
CA GLN A 18 2.36 -0.03 -11.07
C GLN A 18 1.55 -1.28 -10.70
N MET A 19 1.27 -2.14 -11.68
CA MET A 19 0.58 -3.42 -11.45
C MET A 19 1.38 -4.35 -10.53
N TYR A 20 2.70 -4.42 -10.70
CA TYR A 20 3.58 -5.18 -9.81
C TYR A 20 3.49 -4.69 -8.36
N CYS A 21 3.49 -3.37 -8.14
CA CYS A 21 3.38 -2.80 -6.79
C CYS A 21 2.02 -3.12 -6.14
N ILE A 22 0.92 -2.98 -6.89
CA ILE A 22 -0.43 -3.34 -6.43
C ILE A 22 -0.51 -4.83 -6.08
N PHE A 23 0.07 -5.70 -6.90
CA PHE A 23 0.13 -7.14 -6.63
C PHE A 23 0.90 -7.45 -5.34
N ARG A 24 2.03 -6.76 -5.10
CA ARG A 24 2.80 -6.90 -3.86
C ARG A 24 2.00 -6.45 -2.64
N MET A 25 1.23 -5.37 -2.74
CA MET A 25 0.33 -4.93 -1.66
C MET A 25 -0.77 -5.97 -1.38
N TYR A 26 -1.34 -6.56 -2.43
CA TYR A 26 -2.35 -7.63 -2.28
C TYR A 26 -1.77 -8.87 -1.61
N SER A 27 -0.58 -9.30 -2.04
CA SER A 27 0.15 -10.42 -1.44
C SER A 27 0.49 -10.16 0.03
N PHE A 28 0.88 -8.93 0.38
CA PHE A 28 1.11 -8.54 1.76
C PHE A 28 -0.14 -8.71 2.62
N TRP A 29 -1.29 -8.20 2.17
CA TRP A 29 -2.57 -8.39 2.86
C TRP A 29 -2.89 -9.89 3.07
N SER A 30 -2.77 -10.70 2.02
CA SER A 30 -3.03 -12.14 2.11
C SER A 30 -2.09 -12.86 3.08
N SER A 31 -0.91 -12.29 3.35
CA SER A 31 0.11 -12.85 4.23
C SER A 31 0.12 -12.25 5.65
N ILE A 32 -0.80 -11.33 5.97
CA ILE A 32 -0.83 -10.70 7.29
C ILE A 32 -1.22 -11.73 8.36
N SER A 33 -0.23 -12.17 9.12
CA SER A 33 -0.38 -13.03 10.29
C SER A 33 -0.45 -12.20 11.58
N ASN A 34 -0.74 -12.86 12.71
CA ASN A 34 -0.73 -12.20 14.02
C ASN A 34 0.69 -11.98 14.57
N ASN A 35 1.72 -12.51 13.91
CA ASN A 35 3.14 -12.33 14.25
C ASN A 35 3.84 -11.41 13.23
N LEU A 36 3.22 -10.27 12.95
CA LEU A 36 3.79 -9.26 12.06
C LEU A 36 4.99 -8.57 12.73
N SER A 37 6.05 -8.28 11.96
CA SER A 37 7.23 -7.56 12.45
C SER A 37 7.29 -6.14 11.92
N ASN A 38 8.01 -5.25 12.62
CA ASN A 38 8.29 -3.88 12.15
C ASN A 38 8.96 -3.87 10.78
N TYR A 39 9.86 -4.81 10.50
CA TYR A 39 10.51 -4.94 9.19
C TYR A 39 9.47 -5.18 8.08
N THR A 40 8.53 -6.10 8.31
CA THR A 40 7.47 -6.44 7.36
C THR A 40 6.56 -5.22 7.09
N VAL A 41 6.17 -4.48 8.13
CA VAL A 41 5.37 -3.25 7.98
C VAL A 41 6.14 -2.16 7.22
N LYS A 42 7.43 -1.97 7.53
CA LYS A 42 8.28 -1.01 6.83
C LYS A 42 8.39 -1.33 5.33
N GLN A 43 8.53 -2.60 4.95
CA GLN A 43 8.53 -3.00 3.55
C GLN A 43 7.19 -2.68 2.87
N PHE A 44 6.07 -2.90 3.56
CA PHE A 44 4.75 -2.55 3.04
C PHE A 44 4.56 -1.05 2.83
N ILE A 45 4.99 -0.23 3.78
CA ILE A 45 4.99 1.24 3.66
C ILE A 45 5.80 1.66 2.42
N ILE A 46 7.01 1.13 2.24
CA ILE A 46 7.87 1.44 1.08
C ILE A 46 7.16 1.08 -0.24
N ILE A 47 6.51 -0.08 -0.31
CA ILE A 47 5.76 -0.50 -1.51
C ILE A 47 4.58 0.44 -1.74
N THR A 48 3.84 0.78 -0.68
CA THR A 48 2.66 1.65 -0.77
C THR A 48 3.03 3.05 -1.25
N LYS A 49 4.17 3.60 -0.82
CA LYS A 49 4.69 4.90 -1.32
C LYS A 49 5.04 4.90 -2.82
N ARG A 50 5.38 3.74 -3.38
CA ARG A 50 5.74 3.62 -4.81
C ARG A 50 4.53 3.60 -5.74
N VAL A 51 3.34 3.43 -5.17
CA VAL A 51 2.09 3.42 -5.91
C VAL A 51 1.59 4.86 -6.05
N TRP A 52 1.46 5.34 -7.28
CA TRP A 52 0.86 6.66 -7.55
C TRP A 52 -0.68 6.63 -7.62
N TYR A 53 -1.28 5.44 -7.80
CA TYR A 53 -2.73 5.27 -7.88
C TYR A 53 -3.19 3.93 -7.30
N ILE A 54 -4.17 3.98 -6.40
CA ILE A 54 -4.88 2.81 -5.92
C ILE A 54 -6.16 2.62 -6.74
N PRO A 55 -6.37 1.43 -7.36
CA PRO A 55 -7.62 1.13 -8.06
C PRO A 55 -8.84 1.54 -7.25
N TYR A 56 -9.83 2.16 -7.90
CA TYR A 56 -11.15 2.43 -7.31
C TYR A 56 -11.94 1.15 -7.00
N TYR A 57 -11.37 -0.02 -7.26
CA TYR A 57 -11.95 -1.30 -6.89
C TYR A 57 -12.14 -1.38 -5.37
N GLU A 58 -13.41 -1.32 -4.95
CA GLU A 58 -13.80 -1.17 -3.56
C GLU A 58 -13.23 -2.28 -2.67
N MET A 59 -13.23 -3.52 -3.16
CA MET A 59 -12.69 -4.67 -2.44
C MET A 59 -11.20 -4.48 -2.10
N PHE A 60 -10.40 -3.91 -3.00
CA PHE A 60 -8.97 -3.67 -2.75
C PHE A 60 -8.77 -2.59 -1.68
N ARG A 61 -9.53 -1.49 -1.76
CA ARG A 61 -9.49 -0.41 -0.76
C ARG A 61 -9.93 -0.90 0.62
N ASN A 62 -10.97 -1.72 0.67
CA ASN A 62 -11.46 -2.35 1.90
C ASN A 62 -10.41 -3.30 2.50
N ASN A 63 -9.68 -4.05 1.68
CA ASN A 63 -8.59 -4.91 2.15
C ASN A 63 -7.42 -4.10 2.73
N LEU A 64 -7.06 -2.96 2.13
CA LEU A 64 -6.05 -2.06 2.69
C LEU A 64 -6.49 -1.43 4.02
N LYS A 65 -7.77 -1.08 4.14
CA LYS A 65 -8.33 -0.61 5.41
C LYS A 65 -8.25 -1.69 6.49
N LYS A 66 -8.68 -2.92 6.20
CA LYS A 66 -8.59 -4.06 7.13
C LYS A 66 -7.14 -4.38 7.52
N CYS A 67 -6.22 -4.29 6.55
CA CYS A 67 -4.78 -4.41 6.78
C CYS A 67 -4.29 -3.41 7.83
N TYR A 68 -4.60 -2.12 7.62
CA TYR A 68 -4.25 -1.05 8.57
C TYR A 68 -4.86 -1.27 9.96
N GLU A 69 -6.15 -1.59 10.03
CA GLU A 69 -6.83 -1.86 11.32
C GLU A 69 -6.18 -3.03 12.07
N LYS A 70 -5.77 -4.09 11.36
CA LYS A 70 -5.07 -5.22 11.97
C LYS A 70 -3.68 -4.84 12.46
N ILE A 71 -2.92 -4.04 11.70
CA ILE A 71 -1.61 -3.52 12.12
C ILE A 71 -1.74 -2.63 13.36
N CYS A 72 -2.77 -1.77 13.42
CA CYS A 72 -2.98 -0.87 14.55
C CYS A 72 -3.22 -1.62 15.87
N LYS A 73 -3.91 -2.76 15.80
CA LYS A 73 -4.20 -3.65 16.95
C LYS A 73 -2.99 -4.44 17.46
N LEU A 74 -1.86 -4.43 16.75
CA LEU A 74 -0.66 -5.15 17.19
C LEU A 74 0.19 -4.23 18.07
N ASP A 75 0.30 -4.53 19.36
CA ASP A 75 1.08 -3.75 20.33
C ASP A 75 2.59 -3.78 20.03
N LYS A 76 3.06 -4.85 19.36
CA LYS A 76 4.47 -5.05 19.01
C LYS A 76 4.94 -4.20 17.82
N ILE A 77 4.03 -3.48 17.15
CA ILE A 77 4.38 -2.64 16.00
C ILE A 77 4.62 -1.21 16.44
N ASP A 78 5.74 -0.64 15.99
CA ASP A 78 6.15 0.73 16.34
C ASP A 78 5.06 1.75 15.96
N ILE A 79 4.77 2.67 16.88
CA ILE A 79 3.77 3.74 16.70
C ILE A 79 4.10 4.59 15.47
N GLU A 80 5.39 4.88 15.23
CA GLU A 80 5.83 5.65 14.07
C GLU A 80 5.43 4.99 12.75
N LEU A 81 5.58 3.66 12.63
CA LEU A 81 5.20 2.92 11.43
C LEU A 81 3.69 2.93 11.22
N LYS A 82 2.90 2.84 12.31
CA LYS A 82 1.44 2.94 12.23
C LYS A 82 1.02 4.33 11.74
N LEU A 83 1.66 5.40 12.23
CA LEU A 83 1.38 6.78 11.81
C LEU A 83 1.78 7.01 10.35
N GLU A 84 2.95 6.54 9.95
CA GLU A 84 3.43 6.66 8.58
C GLU A 84 2.47 5.95 7.61
N LEU A 85 2.02 4.74 7.96
CA LEU A 85 1.03 4.01 7.18
C LEU A 85 -0.31 4.76 7.10
N PHE A 86 -0.78 5.37 8.20
CA PHE A 86 -1.98 6.21 8.21
C PHE A 86 -1.88 7.36 7.21
N TYR A 87 -0.77 8.12 7.22
CA TYR A 87 -0.61 9.26 6.32
C TYR A 87 -0.55 8.85 4.85
N ILE A 88 0.16 7.75 4.54
CA ILE A 88 0.25 7.25 3.16
C ILE A 88 -1.13 6.82 2.67
N LEU A 89 -1.87 6.02 3.44
CA LEU A 89 -3.19 5.56 3.02
C LEU A 89 -4.22 6.71 2.94
N SER A 90 -4.09 7.71 3.81
CA SER A 90 -4.91 8.94 3.73
C SER A 90 -4.61 9.73 2.46
N SER A 91 -3.33 9.86 2.08
CA SER A 91 -2.93 10.53 0.83
C SER A 91 -3.44 9.81 -0.43
N LEU A 92 -3.68 8.50 -0.33
CA LEU A 92 -4.25 7.67 -1.39
C LEU A 92 -5.79 7.66 -1.40
N ASN A 93 -6.43 8.55 -0.63
CA ASN A 93 -7.88 8.69 -0.51
C ASN A 93 -8.59 7.37 -0.14
N ILE A 94 -8.00 6.57 0.76
CA ILE A 94 -8.67 5.39 1.31
C ILE A 94 -9.67 5.86 2.38
N SER A 95 -10.95 5.85 2.03
CA SER A 95 -12.03 6.36 2.88
C SER A 95 -12.18 5.58 4.19
N GLY A 96 -12.49 6.28 5.28
CA GLY A 96 -12.87 5.68 6.55
C GLY A 96 -11.71 5.06 7.34
N ILE A 97 -10.47 5.39 7.01
CA ILE A 97 -9.31 5.16 7.88
C ILE A 97 -9.33 6.23 8.96
N LYS A 98 -9.29 5.80 10.23
CA LYS A 98 -9.17 6.70 11.39
C LYS A 98 -7.74 6.68 11.89
N LYS A 99 -7.23 7.84 12.30
CA LYS A 99 -5.99 7.91 13.08
C LYS A 99 -6.21 7.06 14.34
N PHE A 100 -5.31 6.12 14.60
CA PHE A 100 -5.38 5.33 15.82
C PHE A 100 -5.09 6.27 17.01
N SER A 101 -5.87 6.15 18.07
CA SER A 101 -5.64 6.86 19.34
C SER A 101 -4.74 6.00 20.22
N GLU A 102 -3.77 6.63 20.88
CA GLU A 102 -3.01 6.04 21.99
C GLU A 102 -3.93 5.56 23.12
#